data_AF-A0A7U9QZX7-F1
#
_entry.id   AF-A0A7U9QZX7-F1
#
_cell.length_a   1.000
_cell.length_b   1.000
_cell.length_c   1.000
_cell.angle_alpha   90.00
_cell.angle_beta   90.00
_cell.angle_gamma   90.00
#
_symmetry.space_group_name_H-M   'P 1'
#
loop_
_entity.id
_entity.type
_entity.pdbx_description
1 polymer ?
#
loop_
_entity_poly.entity_id
_entity_poly.type
_entity_poly.pdbx_seq_one_letter_code
_entity_poly.pdbx_strand_id
1 'polypeptide(L)'
;MIHEIKTTIQRIEAKPGQRLLVVSDIHGHLDRLIQLLRQMDYGGDDLLILVGDLIEKGPESLRVLQYVMDLAQRQPVYVSMGNVDLGRLLKVEDDSPEGVADWVGFLGWAERVWGGSLFHEMLADMGIPAGQVTGERAAEYRSHMLVQFHDELEFLRSRPTILTAGRYLFVHGGIPTEELQTLEGTDPAAYLKNDNFWSQGYAFQKYVVVTGHWPTCLYRADKEDVSPLFDRERQILCIDGGNGLKRGGQLNGIILPDCQTGIEGISWTGYDGFPLVEALEGQAGRDSCVHIQYFENQVELLEQKGDMALWRQISSGREFEGPVDWIYRDGERLHYSDYADTLLEVEPGNRLSVLQQTGAGYYCKKNGLIGWYRGMARPVKQELALLSGVPNREERHRRKRELAVYELLDRLGICFQRIDHAQANTMEACREVEEALGGAVVCKNLFLCNRQRTEFYLLMMPGDKLFKTRELSAQIGSSRLSFGEAMYMEKYLCVSPGSVSVMCLTHDTENRVRLLMDRDILQWEYFGCHPCMNTSTIRMRVGDLLEKFLPAVGHAPRYVDLKGTD
;
A
#
# COMPACT_ATOMS: atom_id res chain seq x y z
N MET A 1 20.68 -24.80 6.45
CA MET A 1 21.35 -24.71 5.13
C MET A 1 20.68 -23.57 4.38
N ILE A 2 21.39 -22.48 4.13
CA ILE A 2 20.87 -21.36 3.32
C ILE A 2 20.61 -21.90 1.91
N HIS A 3 19.39 -21.71 1.39
CA HIS A 3 19.12 -22.10 0.01
C HIS A 3 19.88 -21.16 -0.92
N GLU A 4 20.75 -21.72 -1.77
CA GLU A 4 21.50 -20.91 -2.73
C GLU A 4 20.56 -20.48 -3.86
N ILE A 5 20.01 -19.28 -3.75
CA ILE A 5 19.16 -18.69 -4.78
C ILE A 5 20.05 -18.23 -5.93
N LYS A 6 19.81 -18.78 -7.13
CA LYS A 6 20.52 -18.44 -8.36
C LYS A 6 19.63 -17.63 -9.29
N THR A 7 20.26 -16.90 -10.20
CA THR A 7 19.58 -16.20 -11.28
C THR A 7 18.77 -17.19 -12.11
N THR A 8 17.47 -16.96 -12.20
CA THR A 8 16.56 -17.75 -13.04
C THR A 8 15.76 -16.83 -13.94
N ILE A 9 15.37 -17.35 -15.10
CA ILE A 9 14.71 -16.60 -16.15
C ILE A 9 13.38 -17.27 -16.47
N GLN A 10 12.29 -16.53 -16.40
CA GLN A 10 10.98 -17.00 -16.83
C GLN A 10 10.55 -16.28 -18.12
N ARG A 11 10.16 -17.07 -19.12
CA ARG A 11 9.55 -16.56 -20.34
C ARG A 11 8.04 -16.57 -20.21
N ILE A 12 7.42 -15.43 -20.49
CA ILE A 12 5.98 -15.23 -20.50
C ILE A 12 5.48 -15.33 -21.94
N GLU A 13 4.51 -16.21 -22.15
CA GLU A 13 3.82 -16.35 -23.44
C GLU A 13 2.69 -15.33 -23.56
N ALA A 14 3.04 -14.10 -23.91
CA ALA A 14 2.07 -13.05 -24.19
C ALA A 14 1.47 -13.23 -25.59
N LYS A 15 0.14 -13.13 -25.69
CA LYS A 15 -0.58 -13.20 -26.98
C LYS A 15 -0.51 -11.85 -27.70
N PRO A 16 -0.51 -11.83 -29.05
CA PRO A 16 -0.65 -10.59 -29.79
C PRO A 16 -1.93 -9.84 -29.41
N GLY A 17 -1.82 -8.55 -29.13
CA GLY A 17 -2.92 -7.68 -28.70
C GLY A 17 -3.25 -7.78 -27.20
N GLN A 18 -2.53 -8.61 -26.45
CA GLN A 18 -2.70 -8.71 -25.01
C GLN A 18 -1.92 -7.59 -24.32
N ARG A 19 -2.62 -6.80 -23.52
CA ARG A 19 -2.04 -5.65 -22.81
C ARG A 19 -1.21 -6.12 -21.61
N LEU A 20 -0.03 -5.54 -21.43
CA LEU A 20 0.84 -5.78 -20.28
C LEU A 20 0.80 -4.54 -19.37
N LEU A 21 0.52 -4.76 -18.09
CA LEU A 21 0.53 -3.74 -17.05
C LEU A 21 1.74 -4.01 -16.15
N VAL A 22 2.62 -3.03 -15.98
CA VAL A 22 3.89 -3.22 -15.25
C VAL A 22 3.98 -2.26 -14.08
N VAL A 23 4.27 -2.79 -12.90
CA VAL A 23 4.44 -2.03 -11.65
C VAL A 23 5.70 -2.53 -10.95
N SER A 24 6.39 -1.67 -10.19
CA SER A 24 7.60 -2.02 -9.42
C SER A 24 7.57 -1.36 -8.05
N ASP A 25 8.39 -1.86 -7.13
CA ASP A 25 8.71 -1.20 -5.85
C ASP A 25 7.45 -0.88 -5.02
N ILE A 26 6.56 -1.88 -4.91
CA ILE A 26 5.28 -1.74 -4.19
C ILE A 26 5.50 -1.46 -2.71
N HIS A 27 6.53 -2.06 -2.11
CA HIS A 27 6.97 -1.76 -0.76
C HIS A 27 5.84 -1.77 0.28
N GLY A 28 5.05 -2.84 0.33
CA GLY A 28 4.01 -2.98 1.35
C GLY A 28 2.90 -1.93 1.33
N HIS A 29 2.67 -1.24 0.22
CA HIS A 29 1.56 -0.28 0.05
C HIS A 29 0.41 -0.90 -0.75
N LEU A 30 -0.43 -1.70 -0.08
CA LEU A 30 -1.54 -2.41 -0.73
C LEU A 30 -2.60 -1.44 -1.27
N ASP A 31 -2.91 -0.40 -0.51
CA ASP A 31 -3.83 0.67 -0.91
C ASP A 31 -3.41 1.31 -2.24
N ARG A 32 -2.13 1.67 -2.38
CA ARG A 32 -1.58 2.30 -3.59
C ARG A 32 -1.62 1.33 -4.77
N LEU A 33 -1.27 0.06 -4.57
CA LEU A 33 -1.34 -0.96 -5.62
C LEU A 33 -2.78 -1.10 -6.15
N ILE A 34 -3.76 -1.24 -5.26
CA ILE A 34 -5.18 -1.38 -5.66
C ILE A 34 -5.64 -0.15 -6.46
N GLN A 35 -5.33 1.05 -5.99
CA GLN A 35 -5.74 2.29 -6.65
C GLN A 35 -5.05 2.48 -8.01
N LEU A 36 -3.76 2.13 -8.11
CA LEU A 36 -3.05 2.15 -9.37
C LEU A 36 -3.65 1.16 -10.38
N LEU A 37 -3.95 -0.08 -9.96
CA LEU A 37 -4.60 -1.07 -10.82
C LEU A 37 -5.98 -0.60 -11.32
N ARG A 38 -6.74 0.12 -10.49
CA ARG A 38 -8.00 0.76 -10.90
C ARG A 38 -7.76 1.86 -11.94
N GLN A 39 -6.77 2.73 -11.75
CA GLN A 39 -6.42 3.77 -12.71
C GLN A 39 -5.96 3.21 -14.06
N MET A 40 -5.30 2.05 -14.05
CA MET A 40 -4.87 1.33 -15.24
C MET A 40 -6.01 0.53 -15.91
N ASP A 41 -7.21 0.53 -15.31
CA ASP A 41 -8.36 -0.27 -15.73
C ASP A 41 -8.01 -1.76 -15.85
N TYR A 42 -7.32 -2.31 -14.85
CA TYR A 42 -6.85 -3.69 -14.86
C TYR A 42 -8.03 -4.68 -14.81
N GLY A 43 -8.11 -5.53 -15.83
CA GLY A 43 -9.17 -6.53 -15.96
C GLY A 43 -8.97 -7.42 -17.19
N GLY A 44 -10.06 -8.01 -17.70
CA GLY A 44 -10.04 -8.70 -18.99
C GLY A 44 -8.96 -9.79 -19.11
N ASP A 45 -8.19 -9.79 -20.20
CA ASP A 45 -7.07 -10.71 -20.43
C ASP A 45 -5.70 -10.07 -20.20
N ASP A 46 -5.64 -8.96 -19.45
CA ASP A 46 -4.37 -8.27 -19.15
C ASP A 46 -3.34 -9.20 -18.47
N LEU A 47 -2.06 -8.97 -18.78
CA LEU A 47 -0.91 -9.54 -18.07
C LEU A 47 -0.39 -8.53 -17.05
N LEU A 48 -0.41 -8.87 -15.76
CA LEU A 48 0.18 -8.04 -14.72
C LEU A 48 1.61 -8.49 -14.42
N ILE A 49 2.56 -7.58 -14.51
CA ILE A 49 3.98 -7.82 -14.27
C ILE A 49 4.44 -6.96 -13.10
N LEU A 50 4.90 -7.59 -12.02
CA LEU A 50 5.41 -6.93 -10.82
C LEU A 50 6.93 -7.11 -10.75
N VAL A 51 7.66 -6.00 -10.81
CA VAL A 51 9.14 -6.00 -10.98
C VAL A 51 9.85 -5.90 -9.63
N GLY A 52 9.65 -6.88 -8.76
CA GLY A 52 10.33 -6.97 -7.46
C GLY A 52 9.91 -5.95 -6.41
N ASP A 53 10.48 -6.12 -5.22
CA ASP A 53 10.35 -5.24 -4.06
C ASP A 53 8.88 -5.06 -3.64
N LEU A 54 8.22 -6.20 -3.41
CA LEU A 54 6.83 -6.25 -2.97
C LEU A 54 6.67 -5.82 -1.51
N ILE A 55 7.66 -6.14 -0.67
CA ILE A 55 7.59 -6.03 0.79
C ILE A 55 8.48 -4.90 1.35
N GLU A 56 8.29 -4.64 2.64
CA GLU A 56 9.01 -3.66 3.47
C GLU A 56 8.73 -2.20 3.12
N LYS A 57 9.19 -1.29 3.99
CA LYS A 57 9.10 0.18 3.87
C LYS A 57 7.68 0.77 3.93
N GLY A 58 6.66 -0.02 3.63
CA GLY A 58 5.25 0.30 3.84
C GLY A 58 4.59 -0.54 4.94
N PRO A 59 3.35 -0.18 5.30
CA PRO A 59 2.67 -0.71 6.48
C PRO A 59 2.04 -2.11 6.32
N GLU A 60 1.94 -2.64 5.09
CA GLU A 60 1.11 -3.81 4.77
C GLU A 60 1.86 -4.84 3.90
N SER A 61 3.10 -5.16 4.24
CA SER A 61 3.94 -6.12 3.49
C SER A 61 3.30 -7.50 3.37
N LEU A 62 2.79 -8.05 4.47
CA LEU A 62 2.16 -9.37 4.47
C LEU A 62 0.87 -9.34 3.64
N ARG A 63 0.10 -8.25 3.74
CA ARG A 63 -1.16 -8.11 2.99
C ARG A 63 -0.91 -7.95 1.50
N VAL A 64 0.12 -7.20 1.07
CA VAL A 64 0.56 -7.13 -0.34
C VAL A 64 0.94 -8.52 -0.84
N LEU A 65 1.76 -9.25 -0.09
CA LEU A 65 2.22 -10.58 -0.50
C LEU A 65 1.05 -11.54 -0.68
N GLN A 66 0.19 -11.67 0.33
CA GLN A 66 -1.01 -12.49 0.27
C GLN A 66 -1.95 -12.04 -0.85
N TYR A 67 -1.97 -10.74 -1.18
CA TYR A 67 -2.82 -10.18 -2.23
C TYR A 67 -2.35 -10.61 -3.61
N VAL A 68 -1.05 -10.46 -3.86
CA VAL A 68 -0.41 -10.87 -5.11
C VAL A 68 -0.50 -12.37 -5.29
N MET A 69 -0.31 -13.18 -4.24
CA MET A 69 -0.52 -14.63 -4.27
C MET A 69 -1.94 -14.99 -4.68
N ASP A 70 -2.94 -14.37 -4.04
CA ASP A 70 -4.35 -14.57 -4.35
C ASP A 70 -4.69 -14.21 -5.80
N LEU A 71 -4.10 -13.13 -6.30
CA LEU A 71 -4.29 -12.64 -7.65
C LEU A 71 -3.66 -13.60 -8.67
N ALA A 72 -2.43 -14.05 -8.43
CA ALA A 72 -1.70 -14.98 -9.27
C ALA A 72 -2.38 -16.37 -9.39
N GLN A 73 -3.13 -16.79 -8.36
CA GLN A 73 -3.92 -18.02 -8.43
C GLN A 73 -5.10 -17.95 -9.41
N ARG A 74 -5.52 -16.73 -9.79
CA ARG A 74 -6.75 -16.50 -10.56
C ARG A 74 -6.44 -15.90 -11.93
N GLN A 75 -5.29 -15.24 -12.05
CA GLN A 75 -4.95 -14.34 -13.14
C GLN A 75 -3.49 -14.53 -13.58
N PRO A 76 -3.16 -14.15 -14.83
CA PRO A 76 -1.79 -14.19 -15.31
C PRO A 76 -0.97 -13.03 -14.70
N VAL A 77 -0.57 -13.20 -13.44
CA VAL A 77 0.33 -12.31 -12.72
C VAL A 77 1.72 -12.93 -12.68
N TYR A 78 2.70 -12.18 -13.13
CA TYR A 78 4.11 -12.58 -13.12
C TYR A 78 4.89 -11.62 -12.22
N VAL A 79 5.74 -12.18 -11.38
CA VAL A 79 6.46 -11.42 -10.35
C VAL A 79 7.92 -11.78 -10.45
N SER A 80 8.80 -10.81 -10.60
CA SER A 80 10.24 -11.02 -10.44
C SER A 80 10.66 -10.80 -8.99
N MET A 81 11.74 -11.42 -8.56
CA MET A 81 12.39 -11.13 -7.28
C MET A 81 12.90 -9.69 -7.26
N GLY A 82 12.82 -9.01 -6.11
CA GLY A 82 13.53 -7.76 -5.82
C GLY A 82 14.66 -7.94 -4.81
N ASN A 83 15.53 -6.93 -4.65
CA ASN A 83 16.65 -7.03 -3.71
C ASN A 83 16.19 -6.99 -2.25
N VAL A 84 15.08 -6.29 -1.96
CA VAL A 84 14.49 -6.28 -0.62
C VAL A 84 13.88 -7.65 -0.33
N ASP A 85 13.15 -8.23 -1.28
CA ASP A 85 12.55 -9.56 -1.15
C ASP A 85 13.63 -10.62 -0.84
N LEU A 86 14.70 -10.66 -1.64
CA LEU A 86 15.85 -11.55 -1.43
C LEU A 86 16.52 -11.28 -0.08
N GLY A 87 16.73 -10.00 0.27
CA GLY A 87 17.35 -9.61 1.53
C GLY A 87 16.58 -10.10 2.75
N ARG A 88 15.24 -10.16 2.70
CA ARG A 88 14.42 -10.69 3.81
C ARG A 88 14.45 -12.21 3.88
N LEU A 89 14.49 -12.91 2.74
CA LEU A 89 14.68 -14.36 2.72
C LEU A 89 16.01 -14.74 3.37
N LEU A 90 17.13 -14.12 2.95
CA LEU A 90 18.44 -14.40 3.52
C LEU A 90 18.50 -14.07 5.02
N LYS A 91 17.87 -12.95 5.43
CA LYS A 91 17.79 -12.54 6.84
C LYS A 91 17.06 -13.57 7.71
N VAL A 92 15.95 -14.12 7.20
CA VAL A 92 15.13 -15.04 7.98
C VAL A 92 15.58 -16.50 7.85
N GLU A 93 16.47 -16.86 6.92
CA GLU A 93 16.94 -18.23 6.74
C GLU A 93 18.20 -18.58 7.55
N ASP A 94 18.98 -17.58 7.98
CA ASP A 94 20.16 -17.81 8.83
C ASP A 94 19.75 -18.25 10.25
N ASP A 95 19.92 -19.55 10.54
CA ASP A 95 19.60 -20.20 11.80
C ASP A 95 20.77 -20.23 12.80
N SER A 96 21.90 -19.62 12.46
CA SER A 96 23.01 -19.44 13.39
C SER A 96 22.62 -18.52 14.55
N PRO A 97 23.27 -18.63 15.73
CA PRO A 97 23.06 -17.69 16.82
C PRO A 97 23.24 -16.22 16.40
N GLU A 98 24.21 -15.95 15.52
CA GLU A 98 24.48 -14.63 14.95
C GLU A 98 23.33 -14.17 14.04
N GLY A 99 22.83 -15.05 13.16
CA GLY A 99 21.71 -14.78 12.26
C GLY A 99 20.42 -14.47 13.02
N VAL A 100 20.11 -15.23 14.08
CA VAL A 100 18.96 -14.96 14.95
C VAL A 100 19.11 -13.62 15.66
N ALA A 101 20.29 -13.28 16.16
CA ALA A 101 20.55 -12.00 16.80
C ALA A 101 20.41 -10.82 15.80
N ASP A 102 20.92 -10.98 14.58
CA ASP A 102 20.77 -10.02 13.49
C ASP A 102 19.31 -9.84 13.05
N TRP A 103 18.51 -10.92 12.99
CA TRP A 103 17.07 -10.83 12.75
C TRP A 103 16.33 -10.04 13.84
N VAL A 104 16.64 -10.29 15.13
CA VAL A 104 16.08 -9.50 16.24
C VAL A 104 16.51 -8.03 16.16
N GLY A 105 17.77 -7.77 15.84
CA GLY A 105 18.28 -6.41 15.63
C GLY A 105 17.54 -5.70 14.48
N PHE A 106 17.25 -6.44 13.41
CA PHE A 106 16.46 -5.94 12.29
C PHE A 106 15.03 -5.60 12.70
N LEU A 107 14.34 -6.42 13.50
CA LEU A 107 12.99 -6.09 14.00
C LEU A 107 12.99 -4.72 14.70
N GLY A 108 13.88 -4.54 15.68
CA GLY A 108 13.96 -3.27 16.40
C GLY A 108 14.35 -2.09 15.50
N TRP A 109 15.21 -2.30 14.51
CA TRP A 109 15.56 -1.24 13.54
C TRP A 109 14.39 -0.89 12.62
N ALA A 110 13.71 -1.88 12.05
CA ALA A 110 12.61 -1.68 11.12
C ALA A 110 11.40 -1.02 11.79
N GLU A 111 11.10 -1.38 13.05
CA GLU A 111 10.07 -0.70 13.84
C GLU A 111 10.36 0.80 14.00
N ARG A 112 11.63 1.16 14.27
CA ARG A 112 12.02 2.58 14.44
C ARG A 112 12.06 3.37 13.14
N VAL A 113 12.49 2.75 12.03
CA VAL A 113 12.77 3.44 10.77
C VAL A 113 11.57 3.41 9.81
N TRP A 114 10.85 2.29 9.75
CA TRP A 114 9.73 2.07 8.84
C TRP A 114 8.39 1.89 9.55
N GLY A 115 8.38 1.86 10.89
CA GLY A 115 7.17 1.58 11.67
C GLY A 115 6.80 0.10 11.74
N GLY A 116 7.57 -0.78 11.10
CA GLY A 116 7.31 -2.22 11.04
C GLY A 116 8.07 -2.91 9.90
N SER A 117 7.83 -4.21 9.75
CA SER A 117 8.34 -5.04 8.65
C SER A 117 7.41 -6.23 8.42
N LEU A 118 7.66 -7.00 7.35
CA LEU A 118 6.93 -8.25 7.08
C LEU A 118 6.88 -9.17 8.31
N PHE A 119 7.99 -9.26 9.05
CA PHE A 119 8.09 -10.12 10.23
C PHE A 119 7.26 -9.61 11.40
N HIS A 120 7.09 -8.28 11.56
CA HIS A 120 6.20 -7.74 12.58
C HIS A 120 4.75 -8.14 12.29
N GLU A 121 4.33 -8.05 11.03
CA GLU A 121 2.99 -8.46 10.61
C GLU A 121 2.76 -9.96 10.83
N MET A 122 3.73 -10.81 10.44
CA MET A 122 3.68 -12.25 10.68
C MET A 122 3.61 -12.60 12.17
N LEU A 123 4.46 -12.00 12.99
CA LEU A 123 4.45 -12.21 14.45
C LEU A 123 3.14 -11.72 15.09
N ALA A 124 2.61 -10.59 14.63
CA ALA A 124 1.32 -10.07 15.09
C ALA A 124 0.16 -11.04 14.77
N ASP A 125 0.15 -11.63 13.57
CA ASP A 125 -0.84 -12.64 13.18
C ASP A 125 -0.72 -13.93 14.02
N MET A 126 0.49 -14.27 14.49
CA MET A 126 0.71 -15.35 15.47
C MET A 126 0.30 -14.99 16.91
N GLY A 127 -0.06 -13.72 17.16
CA GLY A 127 -0.33 -13.22 18.51
C GLY A 127 0.93 -13.00 19.36
N ILE A 128 2.09 -12.86 18.73
CA ILE A 128 3.39 -12.65 19.38
C ILE A 128 3.78 -11.17 19.26
N PRO A 129 3.82 -10.40 20.36
CA PRO A 129 4.32 -9.03 20.33
C PRO A 129 5.82 -8.99 20.03
N ALA A 130 6.26 -8.09 19.15
CA ALA A 130 7.66 -7.98 18.74
C ALA A 130 8.62 -7.79 19.93
N GLY A 131 8.21 -7.04 20.96
CA GLY A 131 9.01 -6.85 22.20
C GLY A 131 9.25 -8.13 23.00
N GLN A 132 8.54 -9.23 22.74
CA GLN A 132 8.79 -10.54 23.37
C GLN A 132 9.83 -11.36 22.62
N VAL A 133 10.23 -10.95 21.41
CA VAL A 133 11.20 -11.65 20.56
C VAL A 133 12.62 -11.28 21.00
N THR A 134 13.04 -11.81 22.15
CA THR A 134 14.37 -11.56 22.72
C THR A 134 14.97 -12.83 23.32
N GLY A 135 16.31 -12.85 23.43
CA GLY A 135 17.05 -13.93 24.07
C GLY A 135 16.77 -15.30 23.45
N GLU A 136 16.67 -16.33 24.30
CA GLU A 136 16.51 -17.74 23.89
C GLU A 136 15.19 -18.01 23.14
N ARG A 137 14.16 -17.17 23.30
CA ARG A 137 12.85 -17.36 22.66
C ARG A 137 12.81 -16.89 21.21
N ALA A 138 13.77 -16.05 20.77
CA ALA A 138 13.78 -15.51 19.43
C ALA A 138 13.89 -16.62 18.36
N ALA A 139 14.74 -17.62 18.60
CA ALA A 139 14.92 -18.76 17.70
C ALA A 139 13.64 -19.61 17.59
N GLU A 140 12.95 -19.83 18.71
CA GLU A 140 11.68 -20.58 18.76
C GLU A 140 10.58 -19.84 17.98
N TYR A 141 10.36 -18.55 18.28
CA TYR A 141 9.34 -17.75 17.59
C TYR A 141 9.61 -17.62 16.09
N ARG A 142 10.87 -17.40 15.70
CA ARG A 142 11.27 -17.43 14.29
C ARG A 142 10.94 -18.77 13.65
N SER A 143 11.27 -19.89 14.29
CA SER A 143 11.00 -21.22 13.74
C SER A 143 9.50 -21.48 13.54
N HIS A 144 8.66 -21.09 14.51
CA HIS A 144 7.21 -21.19 14.37
C HIS A 144 6.66 -20.28 13.26
N MET A 145 7.21 -19.06 13.13
CA MET A 145 6.85 -18.13 12.05
C MET A 145 7.17 -18.71 10.67
N LEU A 146 8.37 -19.28 10.51
CA LEU A 146 8.79 -19.91 9.25
C LEU A 146 7.90 -21.08 8.84
N VAL A 147 7.38 -21.84 9.81
CA VAL A 147 6.44 -22.94 9.55
C VAL A 147 5.07 -22.40 9.18
N GLN A 148 4.55 -21.41 9.92
CA GLN A 148 3.22 -20.87 9.71
C GLN A 148 3.08 -20.11 8.39
N PHE A 149 4.10 -19.35 8.01
CA PHE A 149 4.11 -18.53 6.78
C PHE A 149 4.99 -19.14 5.68
N HIS A 150 5.06 -20.48 5.65
CA HIS A 150 5.85 -21.21 4.68
C HIS A 150 5.46 -20.84 3.25
N ASP A 151 4.17 -20.78 2.95
CA ASP A 151 3.65 -20.51 1.60
C ASP A 151 3.99 -19.10 1.12
N GLU A 152 3.88 -18.09 1.99
CA GLU A 152 4.28 -16.72 1.70
C GLU A 152 5.79 -16.60 1.40
N LEU A 153 6.63 -17.23 2.22
CA LEU A 153 8.07 -17.19 2.05
C LEU A 153 8.52 -18.01 0.82
N GLU A 154 7.90 -19.15 0.56
CA GLU A 154 8.16 -19.96 -0.64
C GLU A 154 7.68 -19.25 -1.91
N PHE A 155 6.58 -18.50 -1.84
CA PHE A 155 6.17 -17.64 -2.95
C PHE A 155 7.27 -16.64 -3.31
N LEU A 156 7.82 -15.92 -2.32
CA LEU A 156 8.96 -15.02 -2.56
C LEU A 156 10.17 -15.79 -3.10
N ARG A 157 10.56 -16.90 -2.45
CA ARG A 157 11.74 -17.70 -2.81
C ARG A 157 11.71 -18.21 -4.25
N SER A 158 10.54 -18.61 -4.73
CA SER A 158 10.35 -19.18 -6.07
C SER A 158 10.28 -18.14 -7.19
N ARG A 159 10.35 -16.84 -6.89
CA ARG A 159 10.27 -15.81 -7.93
C ARG A 159 11.50 -15.83 -8.84
N PRO A 160 11.32 -15.80 -10.18
CA PRO A 160 12.43 -15.65 -11.09
C PRO A 160 13.14 -14.31 -10.92
N THR A 161 14.42 -14.25 -11.27
CA THR A 161 15.19 -12.99 -11.25
C THR A 161 14.84 -12.10 -12.44
N ILE A 162 14.61 -12.72 -13.61
CA ILE A 162 14.33 -12.02 -14.87
C ILE A 162 13.05 -12.59 -15.49
N LEU A 163 12.18 -11.69 -15.94
CA LEU A 163 11.02 -12.04 -16.77
C LEU A 163 11.24 -11.54 -18.20
N THR A 164 10.73 -12.28 -19.18
CA THR A 164 10.70 -11.83 -20.59
C THR A 164 9.32 -11.99 -21.19
N ALA A 165 8.85 -11.00 -21.95
CA ALA A 165 7.58 -11.06 -22.66
C ALA A 165 7.68 -10.30 -23.99
N GLY A 166 7.63 -11.02 -25.11
CA GLY A 166 7.84 -10.41 -26.43
C GLY A 166 9.18 -9.71 -26.54
N ARG A 167 9.17 -8.39 -26.79
CA ARG A 167 10.39 -7.54 -26.86
C ARG A 167 10.78 -6.90 -25.53
N TYR A 168 10.13 -7.28 -24.42
CA TYR A 168 10.39 -6.71 -23.11
C TYR A 168 11.15 -7.68 -22.21
N LEU A 169 12.05 -7.11 -21.42
CA LEU A 169 12.77 -7.79 -20.34
C LEU A 169 12.51 -7.00 -19.06
N PHE A 170 12.10 -7.69 -18.00
CA PHE A 170 11.83 -7.10 -16.69
C PHE A 170 12.81 -7.68 -15.68
N VAL A 171 13.52 -6.80 -15.00
CA VAL A 171 14.52 -7.14 -13.99
C VAL A 171 14.60 -6.00 -12.98
N HIS A 172 14.68 -6.32 -11.69
CA HIS A 172 14.53 -5.30 -10.66
C HIS A 172 15.63 -4.22 -10.70
N GLY A 173 16.91 -4.60 -10.63
CA GLY A 173 18.02 -3.64 -10.61
C GLY A 173 18.61 -3.28 -11.98
N GLY A 174 18.55 -4.20 -12.95
CA GLY A 174 19.15 -4.02 -14.28
C GLY A 174 20.22 -5.08 -14.59
N ILE A 175 20.58 -5.21 -15.87
CA ILE A 175 21.51 -6.25 -16.37
C ILE A 175 22.62 -5.67 -17.24
N PRO A 176 23.82 -6.26 -17.27
CA PRO A 176 24.93 -5.75 -18.07
C PRO A 176 24.89 -6.18 -19.55
N THR A 177 24.06 -7.19 -19.91
CA THR A 177 23.97 -7.73 -21.27
C THR A 177 22.60 -8.37 -21.53
N GLU A 178 22.16 -8.40 -22.79
CA GLU A 178 20.96 -9.12 -23.24
C GLU A 178 21.22 -10.59 -23.62
N GLU A 179 22.46 -11.09 -23.45
CA GLU A 179 22.83 -12.50 -23.59
C GLU A 179 22.41 -13.32 -22.36
N LEU A 180 21.10 -13.53 -22.22
CA LEU A 180 20.45 -14.13 -21.04
C LEU A 180 21.05 -15.46 -20.56
N GLN A 181 21.54 -16.31 -21.46
CA GLN A 181 22.14 -17.60 -21.12
C GLN A 181 23.42 -17.46 -20.28
N THR A 182 24.10 -16.31 -20.36
CA THR A 182 25.30 -16.01 -19.57
C THR A 182 24.97 -15.59 -18.14
N LEU A 183 23.71 -15.15 -17.91
CA LEU A 183 23.24 -14.67 -16.62
C LEU A 183 22.56 -15.78 -15.82
N GLU A 184 21.96 -16.76 -16.48
CA GLU A 184 21.27 -17.88 -15.82
C GLU A 184 22.24 -18.69 -14.94
N GLY A 185 21.85 -18.97 -13.71
CA GLY A 185 22.66 -19.72 -12.73
C GLY A 185 23.71 -18.89 -11.97
N THR A 186 23.88 -17.59 -12.27
CA THR A 186 24.79 -16.71 -11.53
C THR A 186 24.18 -16.21 -10.22
N ASP A 187 24.91 -15.37 -9.47
CA ASP A 187 24.38 -14.70 -8.27
C ASP A 187 23.36 -13.61 -8.68
N PRO A 188 22.09 -13.70 -8.24
CA PRO A 188 21.07 -12.73 -8.60
C PRO A 188 21.29 -11.35 -7.98
N ALA A 189 22.06 -11.24 -6.88
CA ALA A 189 22.27 -9.96 -6.20
C ALA A 189 22.84 -8.88 -7.13
N ALA A 190 23.66 -9.26 -8.10
CA ALA A 190 24.24 -8.35 -9.10
C ALA A 190 23.20 -7.72 -10.05
N TYR A 191 22.03 -8.35 -10.23
CA TYR A 191 20.97 -7.87 -11.13
C TYR A 191 19.76 -7.33 -10.37
N LEU A 192 19.60 -7.72 -9.11
CA LEU A 192 18.57 -7.19 -8.23
C LEU A 192 19.01 -5.86 -7.60
N LYS A 193 20.29 -5.71 -7.27
CA LYS A 193 20.83 -4.52 -6.61
C LYS A 193 21.90 -3.82 -7.46
N ASN A 194 21.55 -3.50 -8.70
CA ASN A 194 22.43 -2.80 -9.64
C ASN A 194 22.23 -1.28 -9.52
N ASP A 195 22.82 -0.72 -8.46
CA ASP A 195 22.67 0.69 -8.09
C ASP A 195 23.02 1.62 -9.27
N ASN A 196 22.21 2.66 -9.48
CA ASN A 196 22.41 3.67 -10.53
C ASN A 196 22.57 3.10 -11.96
N PHE A 197 21.87 2.01 -12.27
CA PHE A 197 21.95 1.27 -13.54
C PHE A 197 21.96 2.14 -14.81
N TRP A 198 20.98 3.05 -14.96
CA TRP A 198 20.85 3.87 -16.18
C TRP A 198 22.12 4.69 -16.50
N SER A 199 22.80 5.20 -15.47
CA SER A 199 24.01 6.02 -15.62
C SER A 199 25.25 5.20 -16.05
N GLN A 200 25.18 3.87 -16.01
CA GLN A 200 26.33 3.01 -16.36
C GLN A 200 26.56 2.88 -17.87
N GLY A 201 25.65 3.39 -18.71
CA GLY A 201 25.88 3.49 -20.16
C GLY A 201 25.55 2.24 -20.98
N TYR A 202 24.88 1.25 -20.40
CA TYR A 202 24.41 0.07 -21.15
C TYR A 202 23.37 0.44 -22.20
N ALA A 203 23.30 -0.34 -23.27
CA ALA A 203 22.32 -0.21 -24.34
C ALA A 203 21.95 -1.59 -24.88
N PHE A 204 20.69 -1.74 -25.28
CA PHE A 204 20.11 -3.02 -25.70
C PHE A 204 19.52 -2.91 -27.11
N GLN A 205 19.56 -4.01 -27.86
CA GLN A 205 19.06 -4.08 -29.23
C GLN A 205 17.83 -4.99 -29.33
N LYS A 206 17.84 -6.09 -28.60
CA LYS A 206 16.79 -7.11 -28.63
C LYS A 206 15.62 -6.75 -27.73
N TYR A 207 15.90 -6.20 -26.55
CA TYR A 207 14.87 -5.94 -25.54
C TYR A 207 14.79 -4.47 -25.17
N VAL A 208 13.58 -4.04 -24.79
CA VAL A 208 13.40 -2.90 -23.89
C VAL A 208 13.53 -3.43 -22.46
N VAL A 209 14.56 -2.96 -21.75
CA VAL A 209 14.85 -3.38 -20.37
C VAL A 209 14.10 -2.47 -19.40
N VAL A 210 13.15 -3.04 -18.68
CA VAL A 210 12.32 -2.36 -17.68
C VAL A 210 12.85 -2.67 -16.29
N THR A 211 13.18 -1.64 -15.52
CA THR A 211 13.80 -1.77 -14.20
C THR A 211 13.11 -0.95 -13.12
N GLY A 212 13.19 -1.43 -11.88
CA GLY A 212 12.81 -0.73 -10.65
C GLY A 212 14.05 -0.26 -9.89
N HIS A 213 14.05 -0.50 -8.57
CA HIS A 213 15.18 -0.47 -7.65
C HIS A 213 15.77 0.91 -7.30
N TRP A 214 15.99 1.74 -8.31
CA TRP A 214 16.61 3.05 -8.14
C TRP A 214 15.59 4.15 -8.46
N PRO A 215 15.16 4.94 -7.47
CA PRO A 215 14.15 5.96 -7.69
C PRO A 215 14.53 6.90 -8.81
N THR A 216 13.62 7.11 -9.75
CA THR A 216 13.89 7.86 -10.98
C THR A 216 14.31 9.31 -10.75
N CYS A 217 13.90 9.92 -9.63
CA CYS A 217 14.36 11.25 -9.24
C CYS A 217 15.87 11.30 -8.95
N LEU A 218 16.49 10.20 -8.56
CA LEU A 218 17.94 10.13 -8.31
C LEU A 218 18.77 10.13 -9.61
N TYR A 219 18.17 9.81 -10.76
CA TYR A 219 18.83 9.92 -12.07
C TYR A 219 18.86 11.36 -12.59
N ARG A 220 18.08 12.26 -11.99
CA ARG A 220 17.85 13.63 -12.46
C ARG A 220 18.52 14.60 -11.51
N ALA A 221 19.61 15.22 -11.95
CA ALA A 221 20.36 16.17 -11.11
C ALA A 221 19.69 17.56 -11.05
N ASP A 222 18.85 17.88 -12.03
CA ASP A 222 18.33 19.21 -12.29
C ASP A 222 16.93 19.46 -11.75
N LYS A 223 16.21 18.41 -11.32
CA LYS A 223 14.82 18.48 -10.87
C LYS A 223 14.44 17.28 -9.98
N GLU A 224 13.51 17.52 -9.07
CA GLU A 224 12.83 16.45 -8.33
C GLU A 224 11.64 15.95 -9.16
N ASP A 225 11.79 14.80 -9.81
CA ASP A 225 10.79 14.21 -10.69
C ASP A 225 10.79 12.70 -10.50
N VAL A 226 9.63 12.13 -10.14
CA VAL A 226 9.44 10.70 -9.87
C VAL A 226 8.71 9.96 -10.99
N SER A 227 8.50 10.60 -12.14
CA SER A 227 7.94 9.96 -13.34
C SER A 227 8.88 8.90 -13.91
N PRO A 228 8.37 7.89 -14.65
CA PRO A 228 9.22 6.93 -15.34
C PRO A 228 10.23 7.60 -16.27
N LEU A 229 11.43 7.05 -16.32
CA LEU A 229 12.52 7.50 -17.18
C LEU A 229 12.54 6.64 -18.45
N PHE A 230 12.27 7.26 -19.61
CA PHE A 230 12.29 6.59 -20.91
C PHE A 230 13.58 6.93 -21.66
N ASP A 231 14.48 5.94 -21.82
CA ASP A 231 15.66 6.05 -22.68
C ASP A 231 15.45 5.26 -23.96
N ARG A 232 15.05 5.98 -25.02
CA ARG A 232 14.71 5.38 -26.31
C ARG A 232 15.94 4.93 -27.09
N GLU A 233 17.07 5.60 -26.90
CA GLU A 233 18.30 5.27 -27.63
C GLU A 233 18.91 3.98 -27.10
N ARG A 234 18.88 3.81 -25.77
CA ARG A 234 19.47 2.64 -25.09
C ARG A 234 18.48 1.52 -24.84
N GLN A 235 17.19 1.74 -25.13
CA GLN A 235 16.08 0.80 -24.87
C GLN A 235 15.97 0.45 -23.38
N ILE A 236 16.01 1.46 -22.51
CA ILE A 236 15.88 1.32 -21.05
C ILE A 236 14.65 2.10 -20.56
N LEU A 237 13.91 1.50 -19.63
CA LEU A 237 12.77 2.12 -18.95
C LEU A 237 12.90 1.91 -17.43
N CYS A 238 13.20 2.97 -16.69
CA CYS A 238 13.26 2.91 -15.22
C CYS A 238 11.93 3.42 -14.65
N ILE A 239 11.31 2.64 -13.75
CA ILE A 239 9.92 2.89 -13.32
C ILE A 239 9.76 3.09 -11.82
N ASP A 240 10.81 2.91 -11.01
CA ASP A 240 10.75 3.17 -9.58
C ASP A 240 10.47 4.65 -9.30
N GLY A 241 9.29 4.94 -8.74
CA GLY A 241 8.85 6.28 -8.35
C GLY A 241 9.23 6.65 -6.92
N GLY A 242 10.07 5.86 -6.24
CA GLY A 242 10.48 6.07 -4.86
C GLY A 242 9.38 5.79 -3.84
N ASN A 243 8.43 4.91 -4.14
CA ASN A 243 7.29 4.60 -3.26
C ASN A 243 7.75 4.08 -1.90
N GLY A 244 7.23 4.65 -0.80
CA GLY A 244 7.65 4.29 0.57
C GLY A 244 9.08 4.69 0.95
N LEU A 245 9.86 5.25 0.03
CA LEU A 245 11.24 5.71 0.24
C LEU A 245 11.36 7.23 0.24
N LYS A 246 10.76 7.86 -0.77
CA LYS A 246 10.82 9.30 -1.02
C LYS A 246 9.58 9.97 -0.46
N ARG A 247 9.75 11.15 0.15
CA ARG A 247 8.63 11.95 0.68
C ARG A 247 7.57 12.22 -0.39
N GLY A 248 8.00 12.51 -1.62
CA GLY A 248 7.12 12.67 -2.78
C GLY A 248 6.89 11.41 -3.61
N GLY A 249 7.30 10.24 -3.12
CA GLY A 249 7.33 9.00 -3.88
C GLY A 249 5.94 8.51 -4.31
N GLN A 250 5.90 7.77 -5.41
CA GLN A 250 4.67 7.21 -5.98
C GLN A 250 4.90 5.82 -6.57
N LEU A 251 3.82 5.06 -6.73
CA LEU A 251 3.85 3.92 -7.65
C LEU A 251 3.62 4.41 -9.08
N ASN A 252 4.45 3.93 -10.00
CA ASN A 252 4.27 4.12 -11.42
C ASN A 252 3.73 2.84 -12.04
N GLY A 253 2.72 2.97 -12.88
CA GLY A 253 2.14 1.90 -13.69
C GLY A 253 2.41 2.15 -15.16
N ILE A 254 3.10 1.22 -15.81
CA ILE A 254 3.34 1.24 -17.26
C ILE A 254 2.26 0.42 -17.95
N ILE A 255 1.73 0.96 -19.05
CA ILE A 255 0.68 0.35 -19.84
C ILE A 255 1.24 0.10 -21.25
N LEU A 256 1.42 -1.17 -21.56
CA LEU A 256 1.90 -1.66 -22.85
C LEU A 256 0.71 -2.27 -23.62
N PRO A 257 0.26 -1.67 -24.74
CA PRO A 257 -0.85 -2.20 -25.51
C PRO A 257 -0.65 -3.62 -26.04
N ASP A 258 0.61 -4.02 -26.29
CA ASP A 258 1.00 -5.34 -26.80
C ASP A 258 2.48 -5.61 -26.49
N CYS A 259 2.86 -6.88 -26.38
CA CYS A 259 4.23 -7.32 -26.09
C CYS A 259 5.28 -7.01 -27.18
N GLN A 260 4.87 -6.49 -28.35
CA GLN A 260 5.74 -6.01 -29.43
C GLN A 260 5.75 -4.48 -29.58
N THR A 261 4.90 -3.77 -28.82
CA THR A 261 4.80 -2.30 -28.86
C THR A 261 6.18 -1.68 -28.63
N GLY A 262 6.61 -0.72 -29.46
CA GLY A 262 7.85 0.01 -29.20
C GLY A 262 7.70 0.98 -28.03
N ILE A 263 8.82 1.51 -27.53
CA ILE A 263 8.86 2.39 -26.36
C ILE A 263 8.02 3.67 -26.54
N GLU A 264 7.81 4.09 -27.78
CA GLU A 264 6.99 5.23 -28.19
C GLU A 264 5.47 5.00 -28.02
N GLY A 265 5.02 3.75 -28.05
CA GLY A 265 3.61 3.39 -27.85
C GLY A 265 3.25 3.12 -26.39
N ILE A 266 4.19 3.30 -25.48
CA ILE A 266 4.00 3.10 -24.05
C ILE A 266 3.30 4.32 -23.45
N SER A 267 2.29 4.05 -22.61
CA SER A 267 1.70 5.07 -21.73
C SER A 267 1.94 4.70 -20.27
N TRP A 268 1.76 5.66 -19.38
CA TRP A 268 1.94 5.44 -17.95
C TRP A 268 0.98 6.29 -17.13
N THR A 269 0.75 5.85 -15.90
CA THR A 269 0.05 6.61 -14.86
C THR A 269 0.77 6.39 -13.53
N GLY A 270 0.45 7.17 -12.51
CA GLY A 270 0.98 6.93 -11.18
C GLY A 270 0.05 7.36 -10.06
N TYR A 271 0.28 6.77 -8.90
CA TYR A 271 -0.55 6.96 -7.71
C TYR A 271 0.31 7.11 -6.46
N ASP A 272 0.05 8.17 -5.68
CA ASP A 272 0.80 8.51 -4.47
C ASP A 272 -0.07 8.67 -3.21
N GLY A 273 -1.39 8.71 -3.37
CA GLY A 273 -2.34 8.84 -2.26
C GLY A 273 -2.39 10.23 -1.61
N PHE A 274 -1.72 11.24 -2.16
CA PHE A 274 -1.78 12.61 -1.62
C PHE A 274 -3.10 13.31 -2.01
N PRO A 275 -3.54 14.31 -1.21
CA PRO A 275 -4.69 15.13 -1.56
C PRO A 275 -4.54 15.82 -2.92
N LEU A 276 -5.62 15.87 -3.70
CA LEU A 276 -5.62 16.54 -5.00
C LEU A 276 -6.23 17.94 -4.88
N VAL A 277 -5.63 18.90 -5.58
CA VAL A 277 -6.20 20.24 -5.79
C VAL A 277 -6.27 20.56 -7.28
N GLU A 278 -7.20 21.42 -7.65
CA GLU A 278 -7.33 21.97 -9.00
C GLU A 278 -6.85 23.42 -8.95
N ALA A 279 -5.87 23.74 -9.78
CA ALA A 279 -5.35 25.09 -9.92
C ALA A 279 -6.43 26.03 -10.49
N LEU A 280 -6.64 27.17 -9.85
CA LEU A 280 -7.56 28.20 -10.31
C LEU A 280 -6.86 29.28 -11.14
N GLU A 281 -5.54 29.35 -11.05
CA GLU A 281 -4.71 30.39 -11.66
C GLU A 281 -3.56 29.74 -12.44
N GLY A 282 -3.06 30.47 -13.44
CA GLY A 282 -1.86 30.07 -14.15
C GLY A 282 -0.59 30.47 -13.40
N GLN A 283 0.47 29.68 -13.53
CA GLN A 283 1.80 30.00 -13.04
C GLN A 283 2.84 29.62 -14.10
N ALA A 284 3.75 30.54 -14.42
CA ALA A 284 4.89 30.23 -15.26
C ALA A 284 5.87 29.32 -14.52
N GLY A 285 6.39 28.30 -15.22
CA GLY A 285 7.40 27.41 -14.66
C GLY A 285 8.74 28.11 -14.43
N ARG A 286 9.51 27.57 -13.49
CA ARG A 286 10.91 27.92 -13.25
C ARG A 286 11.65 26.69 -12.79
N ASP A 287 12.73 26.35 -13.47
CA ASP A 287 13.63 25.26 -13.06
C ASP A 287 14.20 25.52 -11.65
N SER A 288 14.56 24.43 -10.96
CA SER A 288 15.19 24.55 -9.64
C SER A 288 16.55 25.22 -9.72
N CYS A 289 16.75 26.20 -8.83
CA CYS A 289 18.04 26.76 -8.50
C CYS A 289 18.69 26.00 -7.34
N VAL A 290 17.91 25.33 -6.50
CA VAL A 290 18.37 24.50 -5.40
C VAL A 290 17.70 23.14 -5.50
N HIS A 291 18.52 22.10 -5.47
CA HIS A 291 18.08 20.71 -5.44
C HIS A 291 18.87 19.98 -4.35
N ILE A 292 18.18 19.61 -3.30
CA ILE A 292 18.71 18.90 -2.15
C ILE A 292 18.38 17.43 -2.32
N GLN A 293 19.42 16.63 -2.55
CA GLN A 293 19.33 15.18 -2.60
C GLN A 293 20.01 14.58 -1.36
N TYR A 294 19.67 13.33 -1.04
CA TYR A 294 20.16 12.60 0.13
C TYR A 294 21.66 12.76 0.45
N PHE A 295 22.54 12.80 -0.56
CA PHE A 295 23.99 12.90 -0.36
C PHE A 295 24.50 14.34 -0.15
N GLU A 296 23.71 15.37 -0.44
CA GLU A 296 24.07 16.79 -0.35
C GLU A 296 22.99 17.60 0.38
N ASN A 297 22.68 17.21 1.61
CA ASN A 297 21.51 17.71 2.32
C ASN A 297 21.77 18.50 3.60
N GLN A 298 23.03 18.79 3.94
CA GLN A 298 23.33 19.61 5.10
C GLN A 298 22.92 21.07 4.88
N VAL A 299 22.23 21.65 5.86
CA VAL A 299 21.71 23.02 5.80
C VAL A 299 21.97 23.80 7.10
N GLU A 300 21.88 25.12 7.02
CA GLU A 300 21.75 26.01 8.17
C GLU A 300 20.50 26.88 8.05
N LEU A 301 19.87 27.16 9.19
CA LEU A 301 18.71 28.05 9.29
C LEU A 301 19.20 29.51 9.28
N LEU A 302 18.69 30.32 8.36
CA LEU A 302 18.99 31.76 8.30
C LEU A 302 17.88 32.59 8.95
N GLU A 303 16.63 32.34 8.59
CA GLU A 303 15.47 33.08 9.10
C GLU A 303 14.24 32.18 9.08
N GLN A 304 13.41 32.22 10.11
CA GLN A 304 12.13 31.50 10.14
C GLN A 304 10.95 32.46 10.09
N LYS A 305 9.98 32.16 9.21
CA LYS A 305 8.72 32.91 9.02
C LYS A 305 7.54 31.94 9.04
N GLY A 306 6.96 31.74 10.22
CA GLY A 306 5.83 30.82 10.39
C GLY A 306 6.23 29.36 10.15
N ASP A 307 5.53 28.71 9.21
CA ASP A 307 5.74 27.33 8.76
C ASP A 307 6.82 27.21 7.66
N MET A 308 7.37 28.34 7.21
CA MET A 308 8.45 28.42 6.23
C MET A 308 9.73 28.99 6.86
N ALA A 309 10.87 28.66 6.28
CA ALA A 309 12.15 29.25 6.65
C ALA A 309 13.05 29.45 5.43
N LEU A 310 13.93 30.44 5.53
CA LEU A 310 15.06 30.65 4.64
C LEU A 310 16.23 29.80 5.17
N TRP A 311 16.74 28.95 4.30
CA TRP A 311 17.80 28.00 4.56
C TRP A 311 18.99 28.28 3.64
N ARG A 312 20.18 27.85 4.06
CA ARG A 312 21.35 27.77 3.18
C ARG A 312 21.84 26.34 3.10
N GLN A 313 22.01 25.83 1.88
CA GLN A 313 22.67 24.54 1.65
C GLN A 313 24.18 24.72 1.84
N ILE A 314 24.79 23.92 2.71
CA ILE A 314 26.20 24.08 3.08
C ILE A 314 27.14 23.79 1.90
N SER A 315 26.85 22.78 1.09
CA SER A 315 27.72 22.36 -0.03
C SER A 315 27.80 23.41 -1.14
N SER A 316 26.67 24.01 -1.51
CA SER A 316 26.58 24.94 -2.64
C SER A 316 26.60 26.42 -2.22
N GLY A 317 26.35 26.71 -0.94
CA GLY A 317 26.15 28.07 -0.42
C GLY A 317 24.85 28.73 -0.90
N ARG A 318 24.01 28.02 -1.67
CA ARG A 318 22.75 28.56 -2.19
C ARG A 318 21.70 28.65 -1.10
N GLU A 319 20.91 29.71 -1.17
CA GLU A 319 19.80 29.97 -0.25
C GLU A 319 18.47 29.58 -0.89
N PHE A 320 17.55 29.06 -0.08
CA PHE A 320 16.21 28.67 -0.53
C PHE A 320 15.20 28.81 0.59
N GLU A 321 13.94 29.09 0.24
CA GLU A 321 12.83 29.03 1.18
C GLU A 321 12.21 27.63 1.15
N GLY A 322 11.94 27.04 2.32
CA GLY A 322 11.33 25.70 2.42
C GLY A 322 10.62 25.47 3.77
N PRO A 323 9.72 24.46 3.85
CA PRO A 323 9.03 24.11 5.10
C PRO A 323 9.96 23.82 6.27
N VAL A 324 9.55 24.19 7.48
CA VAL A 324 10.37 24.01 8.69
C VAL A 324 10.42 22.58 9.22
N ASP A 325 9.45 21.75 8.86
CA ASP A 325 9.26 20.38 9.36
C ASP A 325 9.92 19.30 8.46
N TRP A 326 10.73 19.72 7.49
CA TRP A 326 11.41 18.84 6.53
C TRP A 326 12.85 18.52 6.92
N ILE A 327 13.27 19.01 8.08
CA ILE A 327 14.61 18.77 8.61
C ILE A 327 14.68 17.51 9.48
N TYR A 328 15.87 16.94 9.53
CA TYR A 328 16.26 15.98 10.56
C TYR A 328 17.65 16.33 11.10
N ARG A 329 17.99 15.78 12.26
CA ARG A 329 19.27 16.04 12.93
C ARG A 329 20.13 14.78 12.92
N ASP A 330 21.41 14.96 12.61
CA ASP A 330 22.45 13.97 12.84
C ASP A 330 23.53 14.59 13.74
N GLY A 331 23.49 14.24 15.02
CA GLY A 331 24.24 14.93 16.06
C GLY A 331 23.89 16.41 16.12
N GLU A 332 24.88 17.28 15.90
CA GLU A 332 24.71 18.74 15.87
C GLU A 332 24.34 19.27 14.48
N ARG A 333 24.42 18.45 13.43
CA ARG A 333 24.20 18.87 12.04
C ARG A 333 22.71 18.84 11.70
N LEU A 334 22.28 19.84 10.94
CA LEU A 334 20.95 19.93 10.37
C LEU A 334 20.97 19.45 8.93
N HIS A 335 20.02 18.59 8.59
CA HIS A 335 19.85 18.03 7.26
C HIS A 335 18.43 18.32 6.77
N TYR A 336 18.25 18.53 5.46
CA TYR A 336 16.98 18.82 4.82
C TYR A 336 16.56 17.69 3.89
N SER A 337 15.32 17.24 3.96
CA SER A 337 14.89 16.03 3.23
C SER A 337 14.43 16.37 1.80
N ASP A 338 15.08 15.77 0.79
CA ASP A 338 14.67 15.69 -0.64
C ASP A 338 13.79 16.87 -1.12
N TYR A 339 14.42 17.97 -1.53
CA TYR A 339 13.75 19.25 -1.82
C TYR A 339 14.25 19.91 -3.10
N ALA A 340 13.33 20.47 -3.90
CA ALA A 340 13.66 21.31 -5.03
C ALA A 340 12.83 22.59 -4.99
N ASP A 341 13.45 23.74 -5.28
CA ASP A 341 12.74 25.03 -5.30
C ASP A 341 12.05 25.33 -6.65
N THR A 342 11.86 24.32 -7.50
CA THR A 342 11.17 24.42 -8.79
C THR A 342 9.82 25.12 -8.65
N LEU A 343 9.50 26.05 -9.55
CA LEU A 343 8.13 26.52 -9.72
C LEU A 343 7.49 25.71 -10.85
N LEU A 344 6.38 25.05 -10.55
CA LEU A 344 5.67 24.27 -11.55
C LEU A 344 5.03 25.19 -12.59
N GLU A 345 5.15 24.83 -13.86
CA GLU A 345 4.31 25.41 -14.90
C GLU A 345 2.89 24.86 -14.76
N VAL A 346 1.91 25.73 -14.54
CA VAL A 346 0.54 25.36 -14.20
C VAL A 346 -0.43 26.22 -15.01
N GLU A 347 -1.45 25.58 -15.57
CA GLU A 347 -2.60 26.24 -16.18
C GLU A 347 -3.84 26.06 -15.30
N PRO A 348 -4.80 27.00 -15.31
CA PRO A 348 -6.08 26.81 -14.64
C PRO A 348 -6.75 25.48 -15.07
N GLY A 349 -7.28 24.73 -14.10
CA GLY A 349 -7.87 23.41 -14.30
C GLY A 349 -6.89 22.25 -14.21
N ASN A 350 -5.57 22.49 -14.14
CA ASN A 350 -4.61 21.42 -13.85
C ASN A 350 -4.83 20.83 -12.46
N ARG A 351 -4.74 19.50 -12.36
CA ARG A 351 -4.78 18.77 -11.10
C ARG A 351 -3.38 18.59 -10.55
N LEU A 352 -3.20 18.88 -9.26
CA LEU A 352 -1.94 18.84 -8.54
C LEU A 352 -2.07 17.95 -7.30
N SER A 353 -1.14 17.04 -7.11
CA SER A 353 -1.05 16.17 -5.92
C SER A 353 -0.23 16.88 -4.84
N VAL A 354 -0.87 17.24 -3.72
CA VAL A 354 -0.32 18.15 -2.70
C VAL A 354 0.41 17.36 -1.61
N LEU A 355 1.73 17.48 -1.59
CA LEU A 355 2.57 16.91 -0.54
C LEU A 355 2.42 17.72 0.76
N GLN A 356 2.40 19.05 0.65
CA GLN A 356 2.18 19.95 1.77
C GLN A 356 1.62 21.30 1.30
N GLN A 357 0.68 21.83 2.07
CA GLN A 357 0.24 23.21 1.96
C GLN A 357 0.88 24.04 3.07
N THR A 358 1.42 25.20 2.71
CA THR A 358 2.03 26.16 3.66
C THR A 358 1.48 27.57 3.44
N GLY A 359 1.85 28.51 4.31
CA GLY A 359 1.53 29.93 4.13
C GLY A 359 2.07 30.52 2.82
N ALA A 360 3.04 29.87 2.18
CA ALA A 360 3.62 30.30 0.92
C ALA A 360 2.96 29.64 -0.31
N GLY A 361 2.06 28.65 -0.15
CA GLY A 361 1.37 27.98 -1.26
C GLY A 361 1.37 26.46 -1.13
N TYR A 362 1.38 25.77 -2.28
CA TYR A 362 1.30 24.32 -2.35
C TYR A 362 2.63 23.75 -2.85
N TYR A 363 3.29 22.94 -2.03
CA TYR A 363 4.36 22.06 -2.52
C TYR A 363 3.70 20.78 -3.00
N CYS A 364 3.75 20.56 -4.31
CA CYS A 364 2.88 19.60 -4.97
C CYS A 364 3.57 18.96 -6.18
N LYS A 365 2.85 18.03 -6.79
CA LYS A 365 3.31 17.23 -7.91
C LYS A 365 2.36 17.37 -9.10
N LYS A 366 2.93 17.55 -10.29
CA LYS A 366 2.24 17.53 -11.58
C LYS A 366 2.92 16.50 -12.48
N ASN A 367 2.24 15.37 -12.74
CA ASN A 367 2.74 14.28 -13.60
C ASN A 367 4.16 13.77 -13.23
N GLY A 368 4.43 13.58 -11.93
CA GLY A 368 5.74 13.14 -11.44
C GLY A 368 6.69 14.27 -11.05
N LEU A 369 6.62 15.43 -11.71
CA LEU A 369 7.45 16.60 -11.39
C LEU A 369 6.96 17.27 -10.10
N ILE A 370 7.87 17.48 -9.15
CA ILE A 370 7.59 18.06 -7.84
C ILE A 370 8.12 19.50 -7.77
N GLY A 371 7.33 20.39 -7.17
CA GLY A 371 7.71 21.78 -6.96
C GLY A 371 6.59 22.62 -6.36
N TRP A 372 6.79 23.93 -6.37
CA TRP A 372 5.83 24.89 -5.85
C TRP A 372 4.79 25.33 -6.87
N TYR A 373 3.54 25.37 -6.42
CA TYR A 373 2.47 26.16 -7.01
C TYR A 373 2.01 27.21 -5.99
N ARG A 374 2.12 28.48 -6.36
CA ARG A 374 1.87 29.65 -5.51
C ARG A 374 0.50 30.31 -5.77
N GLY A 375 -0.23 29.84 -6.78
CA GLY A 375 -1.55 30.37 -7.12
C GLY A 375 -2.66 29.81 -6.23
N MET A 376 -3.86 30.34 -6.44
CA MET A 376 -5.06 29.80 -5.78
C MET A 376 -5.39 28.40 -6.30
N ALA A 377 -5.85 27.52 -5.40
CA ALA A 377 -6.33 26.19 -5.75
C ALA A 377 -7.61 25.89 -4.97
N ARG A 378 -8.42 24.98 -5.50
CA ARG A 378 -9.54 24.38 -4.77
C ARG A 378 -9.28 22.89 -4.54
N PRO A 379 -9.62 22.33 -3.38
CA PRO A 379 -9.59 20.88 -3.20
C PRO A 379 -10.41 20.18 -4.29
N VAL A 380 -9.81 19.19 -4.93
CA VAL A 380 -10.55 18.23 -5.75
C VAL A 380 -11.08 17.21 -4.77
N LYS A 381 -12.38 17.28 -4.47
CA LYS A 381 -13.03 16.16 -3.80
C LYS A 381 -12.77 14.94 -4.68
N GLN A 382 -12.13 13.93 -4.13
CA GLN A 382 -12.07 12.64 -4.79
C GLN A 382 -13.53 12.22 -4.94
N GLU A 383 -14.02 12.10 -6.18
CA GLU A 383 -15.40 11.67 -6.43
C GLU A 383 -15.50 10.22 -5.98
N LEU A 384 -15.81 10.05 -4.69
CA LEU A 384 -16.25 8.80 -4.11
C LEU A 384 -17.63 8.52 -4.70
N ALA A 385 -17.62 7.86 -5.85
CA ALA A 385 -18.83 7.50 -6.56
C ALA A 385 -19.57 6.44 -5.73
N LEU A 386 -20.79 6.78 -5.30
CA LEU A 386 -21.69 5.83 -4.68
C LEU A 386 -22.33 4.94 -5.76
N LEU A 387 -21.61 3.88 -6.12
CA LEU A 387 -21.97 2.95 -7.18
C LEU A 387 -23.00 1.94 -6.68
N SER A 388 -24.01 1.63 -7.49
CA SER A 388 -25.03 0.63 -7.11
C SER A 388 -24.57 -0.78 -7.44
N GLY A 389 -24.93 -1.75 -6.58
CA GLY A 389 -24.76 -3.17 -6.83
C GLY A 389 -23.32 -3.68 -6.77
N VAL A 390 -23.12 -4.87 -7.33
CA VAL A 390 -21.84 -5.60 -7.34
C VAL A 390 -20.75 -4.85 -8.14
N PRO A 391 -19.46 -4.97 -7.76
CA PRO A 391 -18.36 -4.48 -8.60
C PRO A 391 -18.32 -5.19 -9.95
N ASN A 392 -17.62 -4.61 -10.93
CA ASN A 392 -17.47 -5.25 -12.24
C ASN A 392 -16.75 -6.60 -12.04
N ARG A 393 -17.29 -7.69 -12.60
CA ARG A 393 -16.69 -9.03 -12.50
C ARG A 393 -15.34 -9.14 -13.20
N GLU A 394 -15.02 -8.20 -14.08
CA GLU A 394 -13.71 -8.07 -14.73
C GLU A 394 -12.65 -7.45 -13.80
N GLU A 395 -13.04 -6.82 -12.68
CA GLU A 395 -12.13 -6.29 -11.65
C GLU A 395 -11.47 -7.44 -10.88
N ARG A 396 -10.37 -7.93 -11.44
CA ARG A 396 -9.71 -9.14 -10.94
C ARG A 396 -8.89 -8.89 -9.66
N HIS A 397 -8.71 -7.64 -9.30
CA HIS A 397 -7.94 -7.14 -8.16
C HIS A 397 -8.70 -7.25 -6.81
N ARG A 398 -9.94 -7.73 -6.75
CA ARG A 398 -10.70 -7.86 -5.48
C ARG A 398 -10.50 -9.20 -4.77
N ARG A 399 -10.59 -9.19 -3.43
CA ARG A 399 -10.38 -10.41 -2.61
C ARG A 399 -11.60 -11.34 -2.67
N LYS A 400 -11.38 -12.66 -2.55
CA LYS A 400 -12.46 -13.67 -2.49
C LYS A 400 -13.46 -13.36 -1.37
N ARG A 401 -12.95 -13.03 -0.16
CA ARG A 401 -13.80 -12.71 1.00
C ARG A 401 -14.66 -11.46 0.81
N GLU A 402 -14.17 -10.49 0.03
CA GLU A 402 -14.89 -9.28 -0.33
C GLU A 402 -15.97 -9.57 -1.37
N LEU A 403 -15.59 -10.26 -2.45
CA LEU A 403 -16.52 -10.71 -3.50
C LEU A 403 -17.65 -11.59 -2.96
N ALA A 404 -17.36 -12.47 -1.99
CA ALA A 404 -18.36 -13.32 -1.35
C ALA A 404 -19.48 -12.52 -0.67
N VAL A 405 -19.17 -11.35 -0.09
CA VAL A 405 -20.18 -10.45 0.48
C VAL A 405 -21.08 -9.93 -0.63
N TYR A 406 -20.51 -9.37 -1.70
CA TYR A 406 -21.28 -8.84 -2.82
C TYR A 406 -22.16 -9.90 -3.49
N GLU A 407 -21.64 -11.11 -3.70
CA GLU A 407 -22.38 -12.23 -4.26
C GLU A 407 -23.52 -12.70 -3.36
N LEU A 408 -23.32 -12.70 -2.03
CA LEU A 408 -24.39 -13.03 -1.09
C LEU A 408 -25.48 -11.96 -1.11
N LEU A 409 -25.12 -10.68 -1.07
CA LEU A 409 -26.09 -9.58 -1.13
C LEU A 409 -26.93 -9.62 -2.42
N ASP A 410 -26.27 -9.84 -3.56
CA ASP A 410 -26.94 -10.00 -4.87
C ASP A 410 -27.91 -11.19 -4.87
N ARG A 411 -27.46 -12.35 -4.38
CA ARG A 411 -28.29 -13.57 -4.27
C ARG A 411 -29.51 -13.39 -3.38
N LEU A 412 -29.39 -12.60 -2.31
CA LEU A 412 -30.49 -12.29 -1.39
C LEU A 412 -31.42 -11.18 -1.94
N GLY A 413 -31.12 -10.61 -3.12
CA GLY A 413 -31.86 -9.49 -3.68
C GLY A 413 -31.81 -8.26 -2.78
N ILE A 414 -30.69 -8.05 -2.09
CA ILE A 414 -30.47 -6.89 -1.24
C ILE A 414 -29.89 -5.76 -2.08
N CYS A 415 -30.61 -4.64 -2.15
CA CYS A 415 -30.12 -3.44 -2.81
C CYS A 415 -29.08 -2.77 -1.91
N PHE A 416 -27.86 -2.61 -2.42
CA PHE A 416 -26.79 -1.88 -1.75
C PHE A 416 -26.07 -0.96 -2.73
N GLN A 417 -25.40 0.03 -2.17
CA GLN A 417 -24.47 0.88 -2.89
C GLN A 417 -23.08 0.71 -2.26
N ARG A 418 -22.03 1.08 -2.98
CA ARG A 418 -20.64 0.96 -2.51
C ARG A 418 -19.83 2.16 -2.95
N ILE A 419 -18.79 2.43 -2.18
CA ILE A 419 -17.75 3.39 -2.49
C ILE A 419 -16.42 2.68 -2.34
N ASP A 420 -15.54 2.87 -3.30
CA ASP A 420 -14.17 2.39 -3.23
C ASP A 420 -13.22 3.53 -2.89
N HIS A 421 -12.37 3.32 -1.90
CA HIS A 421 -11.49 4.36 -1.35
C HIS A 421 -10.15 3.77 -0.90
N ALA A 422 -9.13 4.61 -0.72
CA ALA A 422 -7.92 4.19 -0.01
C ALA A 422 -8.25 3.97 1.47
N GLN A 423 -7.34 3.35 2.23
CA GLN A 423 -7.60 3.17 3.66
C GLN A 423 -7.76 4.53 4.36
N ALA A 424 -8.92 4.73 5.00
CA ALA A 424 -9.21 5.97 5.71
C ALA A 424 -8.57 5.96 7.10
N ASN A 425 -7.29 6.35 7.17
CA ASN A 425 -6.50 6.36 8.41
C ASN A 425 -6.54 7.72 9.14
N THR A 426 -7.09 8.77 8.52
CA THR A 426 -7.25 10.11 9.10
C THR A 426 -8.72 10.42 9.34
N MET A 427 -8.99 11.33 10.27
CA MET A 427 -10.37 11.78 10.53
C MET A 427 -10.99 12.46 9.31
N GLU A 428 -10.18 13.18 8.54
CA GLU A 428 -10.59 13.84 7.30
C GLU A 428 -11.01 12.80 6.25
N ALA A 429 -10.18 11.77 6.01
CA ALA A 429 -10.51 10.71 5.07
C ALA A 429 -11.78 9.92 5.48
N CYS A 430 -11.96 9.68 6.79
CA CYS A 430 -13.20 9.05 7.28
C CYS A 430 -14.44 9.92 7.00
N ARG A 431 -14.34 11.24 7.21
CA ARG A 431 -15.44 12.18 6.95
C ARG A 431 -15.80 12.25 5.47
N GLU A 432 -14.83 12.16 4.56
CA GLU A 432 -15.09 12.13 3.12
C GLU A 432 -15.90 10.89 2.72
N VAL A 433 -15.53 9.72 3.26
CA VAL A 433 -16.29 8.48 3.06
C VAL A 433 -17.70 8.61 3.65
N GLU A 434 -17.84 9.14 4.86
CA GLU A 434 -19.13 9.41 5.52
C GLU A 434 -20.04 10.33 4.69
N GLU A 435 -19.50 11.44 4.17
CA GLU A 435 -20.24 12.39 3.34
C GLU A 435 -20.74 11.71 2.05
N ALA A 436 -19.89 10.91 1.41
CA ALA A 436 -20.22 10.21 0.18
C ALA A 436 -21.26 9.09 0.38
N LEU A 437 -21.39 8.52 1.59
CA LEU A 437 -22.42 7.52 1.94
C LEU A 437 -23.83 8.12 2.08
N GLY A 438 -24.03 9.42 1.86
CA GLY A 438 -25.37 10.02 1.70
C GLY A 438 -26.26 9.81 2.93
N GLY A 439 -25.74 10.15 4.12
CA GLY A 439 -26.47 10.15 5.39
C GLY A 439 -26.64 8.79 6.06
N ALA A 440 -25.90 7.76 5.62
CA ALA A 440 -25.86 6.48 6.31
C ALA A 440 -25.00 6.56 7.58
N VAL A 441 -25.43 5.93 8.68
CA VAL A 441 -24.60 5.86 9.89
C VAL A 441 -23.42 4.93 9.64
N VAL A 442 -22.19 5.44 9.74
CA VAL A 442 -21.01 4.57 9.69
C VAL A 442 -20.91 3.81 11.00
N CYS A 443 -20.95 2.49 10.90
CA CYS A 443 -20.88 1.62 12.06
C CYS A 443 -19.45 1.13 12.26
N LYS A 444 -18.93 1.29 13.49
CA LYS A 444 -17.72 0.58 13.91
C LYS A 444 -18.08 -0.76 14.51
N ASN A 445 -17.18 -1.71 14.31
CA ASN A 445 -17.35 -3.09 14.74
C ASN A 445 -16.20 -3.48 15.65
N LEU A 446 -16.51 -3.94 16.87
CA LEU A 446 -15.51 -4.36 17.85
C LEU A 446 -15.61 -5.86 18.05
N PHE A 447 -14.50 -6.56 17.80
CA PHE A 447 -14.38 -7.99 18.06
C PHE A 447 -13.91 -8.20 19.51
N LEU A 448 -14.74 -8.83 20.32
CA LEU A 448 -14.56 -8.96 21.77
C LEU A 448 -14.61 -10.44 22.18
N CYS A 449 -13.98 -10.77 23.30
CA CYS A 449 -14.07 -12.09 23.91
C CYS A 449 -14.19 -12.01 25.43
N ASN A 450 -14.71 -13.08 26.03
CA ASN A 450 -14.64 -13.26 27.48
C ASN A 450 -13.20 -13.56 27.95
N ARG A 451 -12.95 -13.47 29.26
CA ARG A 451 -11.60 -13.69 29.84
C ARG A 451 -10.99 -15.05 29.48
N GLN A 452 -11.83 -16.07 29.29
CA GLN A 452 -11.40 -17.44 28.99
C GLN A 452 -11.22 -17.69 27.48
N ARG A 453 -11.55 -16.74 26.60
CA ARG A 453 -11.54 -16.88 25.14
C ARG A 453 -12.39 -18.07 24.64
N THR A 454 -13.49 -18.34 25.34
CA THR A 454 -14.45 -19.39 24.99
C THR A 454 -15.70 -18.84 24.33
N GLU A 455 -15.99 -17.56 24.53
CA GLU A 455 -17.12 -16.87 23.91
C GLU A 455 -16.63 -15.60 23.21
N PHE A 456 -17.07 -15.43 21.97
CA PHE A 456 -16.68 -14.33 21.10
C PHE A 456 -17.92 -13.52 20.70
N TYR A 457 -17.72 -12.21 20.58
CA TYR A 457 -18.78 -11.25 20.33
C TYR A 457 -18.33 -10.26 19.26
N LEU A 458 -19.24 -9.90 18.37
CA LEU A 458 -19.07 -8.80 17.43
C LEU A 458 -20.03 -7.70 17.85
N LEU A 459 -19.51 -6.59 18.39
CA LEU A 459 -20.32 -5.43 18.74
C LEU A 459 -20.37 -4.45 17.57
N MET A 460 -21.57 -4.22 17.04
CA MET A 460 -21.85 -3.18 16.05
C MET A 460 -22.45 -1.96 16.77
N MET A 461 -21.84 -0.77 16.60
CA MET A 461 -22.28 0.48 17.21
C MET A 461 -21.99 1.70 16.30
N PRO A 462 -22.64 2.87 16.50
CA PRO A 462 -22.30 4.09 15.77
C PRO A 462 -20.81 4.46 15.92
N GLY A 463 -20.19 4.93 14.83
CA GLY A 463 -18.75 5.19 14.76
C GLY A 463 -18.26 6.23 15.76
N ASP A 464 -19.02 7.31 15.93
CA ASP A 464 -18.78 8.46 16.80
C ASP A 464 -18.99 8.18 18.30
N LYS A 465 -19.78 7.15 18.64
CA LYS A 465 -20.15 6.83 20.03
C LYS A 465 -19.00 6.19 20.80
N LEU A 466 -18.68 6.67 22.01
CA LEU A 466 -17.60 6.11 22.83
C LEU A 466 -17.95 4.70 23.37
N PHE A 467 -17.00 3.75 23.28
CA PHE A 467 -17.18 2.40 23.79
C PHE A 467 -16.63 2.25 25.21
N LYS A 468 -17.47 1.82 26.16
CA LYS A 468 -17.09 1.51 27.54
C LYS A 468 -17.43 0.05 27.88
N THR A 469 -16.40 -0.78 28.08
CA THR A 469 -16.55 -2.23 28.31
C THR A 469 -17.46 -2.61 29.50
N ARG A 470 -17.52 -1.74 30.53
CA ARG A 470 -18.34 -1.97 31.73
C ARG A 470 -19.83 -1.95 31.45
N GLU A 471 -20.29 -1.17 30.46
CA GLU A 471 -21.70 -1.05 30.11
C GLU A 471 -22.24 -2.33 29.46
N LEU A 472 -21.37 -3.04 28.73
CA LEU A 472 -21.75 -4.19 27.93
C LEU A 472 -21.82 -5.50 28.73
N SER A 473 -20.83 -5.73 29.61
CA SER A 473 -20.64 -7.03 30.28
C SER A 473 -21.87 -7.44 31.10
N ALA A 474 -22.49 -6.50 31.81
CA ALA A 474 -23.68 -6.73 32.61
C ALA A 474 -24.92 -7.06 31.77
N GLN A 475 -25.11 -6.37 30.63
CA GLN A 475 -26.25 -6.58 29.74
C GLN A 475 -26.25 -7.95 29.09
N ILE A 476 -25.05 -8.49 28.82
CA ILE A 476 -24.91 -9.78 28.15
C ILE A 476 -24.75 -10.97 29.10
N GLY A 477 -24.60 -10.73 30.40
CA GLY A 477 -24.37 -11.77 31.40
C GLY A 477 -22.97 -12.40 31.31
N SER A 478 -21.99 -11.65 30.80
CA SER A 478 -20.61 -12.13 30.63
C SER A 478 -19.70 -11.57 31.71
N SER A 479 -18.63 -12.32 32.02
CA SER A 479 -17.43 -11.77 32.66
C SER A 479 -16.89 -10.57 31.87
N ARG A 480 -16.04 -9.75 32.51
CA ARG A 480 -15.39 -8.59 31.86
C ARG A 480 -14.82 -9.00 30.50
N LEU A 481 -15.24 -8.28 29.47
CA LEU A 481 -14.79 -8.49 28.10
C LEU A 481 -13.42 -7.86 27.86
N SER A 482 -12.71 -8.42 26.88
CA SER A 482 -11.47 -7.89 26.30
C SER A 482 -11.62 -7.86 24.77
N PHE A 483 -10.75 -7.13 24.08
CA PHE A 483 -10.63 -7.26 22.63
C PHE A 483 -10.14 -8.67 22.27
N GLY A 484 -10.74 -9.25 21.23
CA GLY A 484 -10.31 -10.53 20.68
C GLY A 484 -8.99 -10.39 19.92
N GLU A 485 -8.15 -11.41 20.01
CA GLU A 485 -6.87 -11.46 19.30
C GLU A 485 -7.06 -11.72 17.80
N ALA A 486 -6.11 -11.23 16.98
CA ALA A 486 -6.14 -11.34 15.52
C ALA A 486 -6.36 -12.78 15.03
N MET A 487 -5.72 -13.77 15.68
CA MET A 487 -5.87 -15.18 15.31
C MET A 487 -7.32 -15.68 15.34
N TYR A 488 -8.15 -15.22 16.29
CA TYR A 488 -9.56 -15.63 16.38
C TYR A 488 -10.43 -14.87 15.39
N MET A 489 -10.04 -13.64 15.08
CA MET A 489 -10.70 -12.84 14.06
C MET A 489 -10.51 -13.46 12.68
N GLU A 490 -9.29 -13.85 12.32
CA GLU A 490 -9.02 -14.55 11.06
C GLU A 490 -9.74 -15.90 11.04
N LYS A 491 -9.67 -16.66 12.14
CA LYS A 491 -10.32 -17.97 12.27
C LYS A 491 -11.84 -17.94 12.07
N TYR A 492 -12.54 -16.99 12.70
CA TYR A 492 -14.01 -16.98 12.71
C TYR A 492 -14.62 -16.01 11.70
N LEU A 493 -13.92 -14.94 11.34
CA LEU A 493 -14.43 -13.85 10.52
C LEU A 493 -13.65 -13.67 9.20
N CYS A 494 -12.56 -14.41 8.99
CA CYS A 494 -11.70 -14.36 7.79
C CYS A 494 -11.13 -12.95 7.50
N VAL A 495 -10.89 -12.17 8.55
CA VAL A 495 -10.34 -10.81 8.46
C VAL A 495 -9.29 -10.54 9.53
N SER A 496 -8.45 -9.54 9.27
CA SER A 496 -7.46 -9.01 10.20
C SER A 496 -7.98 -7.77 10.94
N PRO A 497 -7.26 -7.34 11.99
CA PRO A 497 -7.49 -6.03 12.61
C PRO A 497 -7.59 -4.91 11.56
N GLY A 498 -8.49 -3.97 11.78
CA GLY A 498 -8.77 -2.86 10.86
C GLY A 498 -9.79 -3.16 9.75
N SER A 499 -10.16 -4.42 9.51
CA SER A 499 -11.18 -4.81 8.50
C SER A 499 -12.44 -5.43 9.09
N VAL A 500 -12.61 -5.36 10.41
CA VAL A 500 -13.76 -5.94 11.13
C VAL A 500 -15.05 -5.25 10.71
N SER A 501 -16.05 -6.06 10.32
CA SER A 501 -17.36 -5.59 9.88
C SER A 501 -18.44 -6.60 10.22
N VAL A 502 -19.69 -6.15 10.34
CA VAL A 502 -20.86 -7.04 10.42
C VAL A 502 -20.95 -7.98 9.22
N MET A 503 -20.44 -7.56 8.05
CA MET A 503 -20.41 -8.38 6.84
C MET A 503 -19.53 -9.62 6.97
N CYS A 504 -18.57 -9.61 7.90
CA CYS A 504 -17.68 -10.74 8.15
C CYS A 504 -18.42 -11.98 8.71
N LEU A 505 -19.64 -11.81 9.22
CA LEU A 505 -20.50 -12.94 9.63
C LEU A 505 -20.84 -13.88 8.46
N THR A 506 -20.69 -13.43 7.21
CA THR A 506 -20.74 -14.29 6.00
C THR A 506 -19.78 -15.46 6.09
N HIS A 507 -18.66 -15.30 6.82
CA HIS A 507 -17.60 -16.31 6.94
C HIS A 507 -17.73 -17.15 8.22
N ASP A 508 -18.54 -16.75 9.20
CA ASP A 508 -18.74 -17.49 10.46
C ASP A 508 -19.81 -18.58 10.32
N THR A 509 -19.50 -19.58 9.49
CA THR A 509 -20.41 -20.69 9.15
C THR A 509 -20.73 -21.61 10.33
N GLU A 510 -19.94 -21.56 11.41
CA GLU A 510 -20.15 -22.32 12.65
C GLU A 510 -20.87 -21.52 13.74
N ASN A 511 -21.25 -20.26 13.48
CA ASN A 511 -21.88 -19.35 14.44
C ASN A 511 -21.10 -19.21 15.77
N ARG A 512 -19.78 -19.09 15.68
CA ARG A 512 -18.89 -18.95 16.85
C ARG A 512 -18.91 -17.56 17.46
N VAL A 513 -19.30 -16.55 16.69
CA VAL A 513 -19.31 -15.14 17.09
C VAL A 513 -20.74 -14.68 17.29
N ARG A 514 -21.05 -14.15 18.48
CA ARG A 514 -22.39 -13.62 18.79
C ARG A 514 -22.48 -12.14 18.42
N LEU A 515 -23.44 -11.78 17.59
CA LEU A 515 -23.69 -10.39 17.23
C LEU A 515 -24.37 -9.63 18.38
N LEU A 516 -23.73 -8.54 18.82
CA LEU A 516 -24.29 -7.52 19.71
C LEU A 516 -24.53 -6.26 18.89
N MET A 517 -25.73 -5.68 18.96
CA MET A 517 -26.08 -4.49 18.19
C MET A 517 -26.57 -3.39 19.13
N ASP A 518 -25.93 -2.23 19.07
CA ASP A 518 -26.41 -1.04 19.78
C ASP A 518 -27.77 -0.61 19.23
N ARG A 519 -28.75 -0.39 20.11
CA ARG A 519 -30.11 0.01 19.71
C ARG A 519 -30.14 1.32 18.93
N ASP A 520 -29.18 2.21 19.15
CA ASP A 520 -29.11 3.48 18.43
C ASP A 520 -28.96 3.29 16.91
N ILE A 521 -28.48 2.14 16.44
CA ILE A 521 -28.41 1.86 14.99
C ILE A 521 -29.82 1.76 14.37
N LEU A 522 -30.81 1.30 15.14
CA LEU A 522 -32.17 1.05 14.66
C LEU A 522 -32.93 2.33 14.28
N GLN A 523 -32.46 3.49 14.72
CA GLN A 523 -33.07 4.78 14.36
C GLN A 523 -32.71 5.23 12.93
N TRP A 524 -31.72 4.58 12.31
CA TRP A 524 -31.22 4.95 10.98
C TRP A 524 -31.84 4.07 9.89
N GLU A 525 -32.16 4.67 8.75
CA GLU A 525 -32.66 3.92 7.58
C GLU A 525 -31.54 3.15 6.88
N TYR A 526 -30.35 3.76 6.77
CA TYR A 526 -29.17 3.21 6.11
C TYR A 526 -27.98 3.20 7.05
N PHE A 527 -27.11 2.20 6.88
CA PHE A 527 -25.83 2.13 7.55
C PHE A 527 -24.68 1.88 6.56
N GLY A 528 -23.49 2.30 6.96
CA GLY A 528 -22.23 2.11 6.26
C GLY A 528 -21.37 1.04 6.95
N CYS A 529 -20.81 0.10 6.19
CA CYS A 529 -19.84 -0.87 6.70
C CYS A 529 -18.89 -1.39 5.62
N HIS A 530 -17.75 -1.95 6.01
CA HIS A 530 -16.80 -2.56 5.08
C HIS A 530 -17.27 -3.94 4.60
N PRO A 531 -17.13 -4.29 3.31
CA PRO A 531 -17.44 -5.63 2.79
C PRO A 531 -16.26 -6.60 3.03
N CYS A 532 -15.85 -6.76 4.30
CA CYS A 532 -14.62 -7.49 4.69
C CYS A 532 -13.32 -6.92 4.12
N MET A 533 -13.36 -5.69 3.59
CA MET A 533 -12.19 -4.96 3.13
C MET A 533 -12.32 -3.46 3.45
N ASN A 534 -11.29 -2.84 4.05
CA ASN A 534 -11.25 -1.44 4.46
C ASN A 534 -10.91 -0.45 3.32
N THR A 535 -10.78 -0.95 2.09
CA THR A 535 -10.63 -0.16 0.86
C THR A 535 -11.94 -0.02 0.07
N SER A 536 -13.05 -0.46 0.69
CA SER A 536 -14.41 -0.28 0.20
C SER A 536 -15.38 -0.11 1.36
N THR A 537 -16.46 0.63 1.15
CA THR A 537 -17.55 0.76 2.13
C THR A 537 -18.88 0.63 1.40
N ILE A 538 -19.75 -0.24 1.93
CA ILE A 538 -21.11 -0.43 1.42
C ILE A 538 -22.11 0.38 2.25
N ARG A 539 -23.12 0.90 1.56
CA ARG A 539 -24.32 1.53 2.09
C ARG A 539 -25.50 0.60 1.85
N MET A 540 -26.18 0.20 2.93
CA MET A 540 -27.30 -0.74 2.86
C MET A 540 -28.40 -0.36 3.87
N ARG A 541 -29.65 -0.73 3.60
CA ARG A 541 -30.75 -0.50 4.54
C ARG A 541 -30.55 -1.33 5.80
N VAL A 542 -30.81 -0.73 6.97
CA VAL A 542 -30.81 -1.46 8.26
C VAL A 542 -31.88 -2.55 8.25
N GLY A 543 -33.03 -2.32 7.62
CA GLY A 543 -34.07 -3.34 7.42
C GLY A 543 -33.56 -4.57 6.66
N ASP A 544 -32.84 -4.39 5.55
CA ASP A 544 -32.28 -5.51 4.77
C ASP A 544 -31.20 -6.27 5.56
N LEU A 545 -30.42 -5.57 6.41
CA LEU A 545 -29.49 -6.22 7.33
C LEU A 545 -30.24 -7.18 8.28
N LEU A 546 -31.28 -6.68 8.94
CA LEU A 546 -32.01 -7.42 9.98
C LEU A 546 -32.90 -8.54 9.41
N GLU A 547 -33.57 -8.29 8.28
CA GLU A 547 -34.62 -9.17 7.76
C GLU A 547 -34.11 -10.18 6.73
N LYS A 548 -32.99 -9.89 6.06
CA LYS A 548 -32.46 -10.73 4.97
C LYS A 548 -31.05 -11.22 5.25
N PHE A 549 -30.10 -10.32 5.46
CA PHE A 549 -28.68 -10.69 5.61
C PHE A 549 -28.44 -11.55 6.86
N LEU A 550 -28.80 -11.05 8.04
CA LEU A 550 -28.56 -11.72 9.32
C LEU A 550 -29.22 -13.11 9.41
N PRO A 551 -30.49 -13.29 9.00
CA PRO A 551 -31.09 -14.62 8.90
C PRO A 551 -30.36 -15.55 7.93
N ALA A 552 -29.89 -15.04 6.79
CA ALA A 552 -29.20 -15.85 5.78
C ALA A 552 -27.83 -16.35 6.26
N VAL A 553 -27.12 -15.57 7.08
CA VAL A 553 -25.84 -15.99 7.68
C VAL A 553 -26.00 -16.72 9.02
N GLY A 554 -27.23 -16.85 9.55
CA GLY A 554 -27.51 -17.60 10.77
C GLY A 554 -27.27 -16.84 12.08
N HIS A 555 -27.18 -15.50 12.03
CA HIS A 555 -26.81 -14.66 13.18
C HIS A 555 -27.97 -13.77 13.64
N ALA A 556 -28.55 -14.06 14.80
CA ALA A 556 -29.55 -13.18 15.41
C ALA A 556 -28.89 -12.10 16.29
N PRO A 557 -29.22 -10.80 16.13
CA PRO A 557 -28.63 -9.74 16.93
C PRO A 557 -29.19 -9.75 18.36
N ARG A 558 -28.31 -9.66 19.36
CA ARG A 558 -28.70 -9.30 20.72
C ARG A 558 -28.54 -7.80 20.90
N TYR A 559 -29.66 -7.12 21.12
CA TYR A 559 -29.66 -5.67 21.31
C TYR A 559 -29.09 -5.27 22.67
N VAL A 560 -28.27 -4.22 22.67
CA VAL A 560 -27.65 -3.63 23.85
C VAL A 560 -27.81 -2.11 23.83
N ASP A 561 -27.79 -1.51 25.02
CA ASP A 561 -27.99 -0.08 25.23
C ASP A 561 -26.69 0.52 25.78
N LEU A 562 -25.91 1.18 24.92
CA LEU A 562 -24.67 1.87 25.34
C LEU A 562 -24.98 3.34 25.60
N LYS A 563 -24.43 3.93 26.67
CA LYS A 563 -24.68 5.34 27.00
C LYS A 563 -23.66 6.27 26.36
N GLY A 564 -22.40 5.85 26.28
CA GLY A 564 -21.35 6.62 25.61
C GLY A 564 -21.05 8.00 26.23
N THR A 565 -21.53 8.29 27.45
CA THR A 565 -21.28 9.55 28.16
C THR A 565 -19.89 9.57 28.78
N ASP A 566 -19.24 10.72 28.89
CA ASP A 566 -17.92 10.91 29.53
C ASP A 566 -17.81 10.36 30.95
#